data_AF-A0A7S0DIW1-F1
#
_entry.id   AF-A0A7S0DIW1-F1
#
_cell.length_a   1.000
_cell.length_b   1.000
_cell.length_c   1.000
_cell.angle_alpha   90.00
_cell.angle_beta   90.00
_cell.angle_gamma   90.00
#
_symmetry.space_group_name_H-M   'P 1'
#
loop_
_entity.id
_entity.type
_entity.pdbx_description
1 polymer ?
#
loop_
_entity_poly.entity_id
_entity_poly.type
_entity_poly.pdbx_seq_one_letter_code
_entity_poly.pdbx_strand_id
1 'polypeptide(L)'
;PEKELAKSLKGFLVANQAPISKVKVITEGFDDLQPEDIGGKADIMVNFDFGPLVTSLHIENVLISIRSLLKDDHVTVPYKATQYFGLINSPGLRRITACWRRWGNVKLGEFNHYKNTDGMISTIDLPARMIDLNFTQITQKRTIFEYTMTPIERTQLPDQISTIPLKIPLNATVDAIMTWFEMRMDREGSYCISTHPRHSNLERDVAVGQAMQLVEDHAKKHNHLPAQFKVTQGETVTVEARWSDDRTELRLRLHHGMYTSPKKKTGDGKRALPKLPPLPENQTTKREDLVERFMDEKMGRMGPQQRGSSSDDYQSSGEDEVDE
;
A
#
# COMPACT_ATOMS: atom_id res chain seq x y z
N PRO A 1 -1.06 -21.47 -19.47
CA PRO A 1 -0.92 -20.74 -18.18
C PRO A 1 -2.27 -20.49 -17.50
N GLU A 2 -3.19 -19.78 -18.15
CA GLU A 2 -4.52 -19.42 -17.59
C GLU A 2 -5.39 -20.64 -17.26
N LYS A 3 -5.43 -21.65 -18.13
CA LYS A 3 -6.17 -22.91 -17.88
C LYS A 3 -5.65 -23.68 -16.66
N GLU A 4 -4.34 -23.67 -16.43
CA GLU A 4 -3.72 -24.31 -15.27
C GLU A 4 -3.97 -23.51 -13.98
N LEU A 5 -4.01 -22.18 -14.06
CA LEU A 5 -4.39 -21.30 -12.95
C LEU A 5 -5.84 -21.52 -12.55
N ALA A 6 -6.77 -21.54 -13.50
CA ALA A 6 -8.19 -21.80 -13.25
C ALA A 6 -8.40 -23.19 -12.63
N LYS A 7 -7.67 -24.21 -13.10
CA LYS A 7 -7.71 -25.56 -12.55
C LYS A 7 -7.18 -25.61 -11.11
N SER A 8 -6.06 -24.92 -10.84
CA SER A 8 -5.46 -24.84 -9.50
C SER A 8 -6.37 -24.10 -8.52
N LEU A 9 -6.97 -22.99 -8.93
CA LEU A 9 -7.92 -22.22 -8.12
C LEU A 9 -9.17 -23.05 -7.81
N LYS A 10 -9.70 -23.78 -8.79
CA LYS A 10 -10.82 -24.70 -8.55
C LYS A 10 -10.45 -25.78 -7.52
N GLY A 11 -9.25 -26.37 -7.62
CA GLY A 11 -8.74 -27.31 -6.63
C GLY A 11 -8.65 -26.72 -5.22
N PHE A 12 -8.14 -25.49 -5.10
CA PHE A 12 -8.09 -24.75 -3.84
C PHE A 12 -9.48 -24.49 -3.26
N LEU A 13 -10.44 -24.04 -4.08
CA LEU A 13 -11.82 -23.78 -3.65
C LEU A 13 -12.51 -25.06 -3.17
N VAL A 14 -12.32 -26.19 -3.87
CA VAL A 14 -12.82 -27.51 -3.42
C VAL A 14 -12.21 -27.89 -2.07
N ALA A 15 -10.89 -27.77 -1.94
CA ALA A 15 -10.18 -28.16 -0.72
C ALA A 15 -10.64 -27.35 0.51
N ASN A 16 -11.06 -26.11 0.30
CA ASN A 16 -11.57 -25.22 1.36
C ASN A 16 -13.10 -25.21 1.48
N GLN A 17 -13.80 -26.18 0.86
CA GLN A 17 -15.27 -26.30 0.92
C GLN A 17 -16.03 -25.04 0.46
N ALA A 18 -15.41 -24.24 -0.40
CA ALA A 18 -16.05 -23.04 -0.93
C ALA A 18 -17.22 -23.43 -1.84
N PRO A 19 -18.33 -22.67 -1.85
CA PRO A 19 -19.45 -22.94 -2.74
C PRO A 19 -19.10 -22.55 -4.18
N ILE A 20 -18.46 -23.46 -4.91
CA ILE A 20 -17.93 -23.22 -6.27
C ILE A 20 -19.04 -22.74 -7.23
N SER A 21 -20.29 -23.17 -7.02
CA SER A 21 -21.45 -22.71 -7.79
C SER A 21 -21.71 -21.20 -7.67
N LYS A 22 -21.15 -20.54 -6.66
CA LYS A 22 -21.24 -19.10 -6.43
C LYS A 22 -19.99 -18.33 -6.86
N VAL A 23 -18.96 -19.01 -7.38
CA VAL A 23 -17.69 -18.38 -7.77
C VAL A 23 -17.51 -18.42 -9.28
N LYS A 24 -17.45 -17.25 -9.89
CA LYS A 24 -17.05 -17.07 -11.30
C LYS A 24 -15.59 -16.60 -11.33
N VAL A 25 -14.76 -17.29 -12.10
CA VAL A 25 -13.37 -16.89 -12.34
C VAL A 25 -13.29 -16.29 -13.74
N ILE A 26 -12.81 -15.05 -13.83
CA ILE A 26 -12.64 -14.32 -15.10
C ILE A 26 -11.15 -14.09 -15.31
N THR A 27 -10.66 -14.38 -16.51
CA THR A 27 -9.24 -14.27 -16.89
C THR A 27 -9.06 -13.14 -17.88
N GLU A 28 -9.40 -11.92 -17.46
CA GLU A 28 -9.32 -10.69 -18.26
C GLU A 28 -8.66 -9.58 -17.43
N GLY A 29 -8.10 -8.58 -18.09
CA GLY A 29 -7.55 -7.40 -17.41
C GLY A 29 -8.67 -6.57 -16.78
N PHE A 30 -8.37 -5.87 -15.68
CA PHE A 30 -9.36 -5.00 -15.03
C PHE A 30 -9.91 -3.89 -15.94
N ASP A 31 -9.13 -3.49 -16.95
CA ASP A 31 -9.52 -2.47 -17.94
C ASP A 31 -10.58 -2.96 -18.92
N ASP A 32 -10.70 -4.28 -19.12
CA ASP A 32 -11.60 -4.88 -20.11
C ASP A 32 -12.94 -5.29 -19.48
N LEU A 33 -12.96 -5.54 -18.17
CA LEU A 33 -14.15 -6.00 -17.45
C LEU A 33 -15.29 -4.98 -17.51
N GLN A 34 -16.49 -5.48 -17.80
CA GLN A 34 -17.74 -4.73 -17.70
C GLN A 34 -18.62 -5.28 -16.57
N PRO A 35 -19.58 -4.48 -16.05
CA PRO A 35 -20.52 -4.95 -15.03
C PRO A 35 -21.24 -6.25 -15.43
N GLU A 36 -21.60 -6.40 -16.71
CA GLU A 36 -22.28 -7.58 -17.23
C GLU A 36 -21.44 -8.86 -17.05
N ASP A 37 -20.12 -8.75 -17.11
CA ASP A 37 -19.20 -9.88 -16.95
C ASP A 37 -19.19 -10.41 -15.52
N ILE A 38 -19.49 -9.58 -14.53
CA ILE A 38 -19.58 -9.98 -13.12
C ILE A 38 -21.03 -10.11 -12.62
N GLY A 39 -22.02 -9.96 -13.50
CA GLY A 39 -23.44 -10.08 -13.17
C GLY A 39 -24.06 -8.81 -12.55
N GLY A 40 -23.46 -7.64 -12.80
CA GLY A 40 -23.92 -6.33 -12.34
C GLY A 40 -22.79 -5.52 -11.72
N LYS A 41 -23.14 -4.63 -10.79
CA LYS A 41 -22.15 -3.90 -9.98
C LYS A 41 -21.95 -4.60 -8.64
N ALA A 42 -20.71 -4.69 -8.18
CA ALA A 42 -20.35 -5.31 -6.92
C ALA A 42 -20.64 -4.40 -5.71
N ASP A 43 -21.16 -5.01 -4.65
CA ASP A 43 -21.33 -4.40 -3.33
C ASP A 43 -20.02 -4.38 -2.52
N ILE A 44 -19.15 -5.37 -2.76
CA ILE A 44 -17.90 -5.53 -2.00
C ILE A 44 -16.75 -5.76 -2.98
N MET A 45 -15.72 -4.96 -2.84
CA MET A 45 -14.43 -5.16 -3.48
C MET A 45 -13.45 -5.73 -2.47
N VAL A 46 -12.78 -6.82 -2.83
CA VAL A 46 -11.69 -7.38 -2.03
C VAL A 46 -10.42 -7.36 -2.89
N ASN A 47 -9.38 -6.67 -2.44
CA ASN A 47 -8.09 -6.64 -3.13
C ASN A 47 -6.94 -6.88 -2.16
N PHE A 48 -6.12 -7.90 -2.46
CA PHE A 48 -4.95 -8.28 -1.69
C PHE A 48 -3.69 -8.39 -2.55
N ASP A 49 -3.60 -7.57 -3.59
CA ASP A 49 -2.42 -7.50 -4.45
C ASP A 49 -1.42 -6.47 -3.91
N PHE A 50 -0.60 -6.89 -2.94
CA PHE A 50 0.36 -6.01 -2.27
C PHE A 50 1.75 -6.63 -2.21
N GLY A 51 2.75 -5.90 -2.70
CA GLY A 51 4.15 -6.19 -2.48
C GLY A 51 4.69 -5.55 -1.19
N PRO A 52 6.02 -5.52 -1.02
CA PRO A 52 6.69 -4.90 0.13
C PRO A 52 6.32 -3.42 0.35
N LEU A 53 5.95 -2.72 -0.73
CA LEU A 53 5.37 -1.39 -0.72
C LEU A 53 3.90 -1.49 -1.09
N VAL A 54 3.05 -0.72 -0.41
CA VAL A 54 1.61 -0.81 -0.65
C VAL A 54 1.22 -0.42 -2.09
N THR A 55 1.96 0.47 -2.74
CA THR A 55 1.68 0.95 -4.10
C THR A 55 2.39 0.18 -5.19
N SER A 56 3.21 -0.83 -4.86
CA SER A 56 4.08 -1.53 -5.81
C SER A 56 3.37 -2.18 -7.00
N LEU A 57 2.05 -2.39 -6.91
CA LEU A 57 1.25 -3.12 -7.90
C LEU A 57 0.23 -2.21 -8.62
N HIS A 58 0.57 -0.94 -8.80
CA HIS A 58 -0.25 0.04 -9.52
C HIS A 58 -1.68 0.13 -8.98
N ILE A 59 -1.81 0.18 -7.65
CA ILE A 59 -3.10 0.20 -6.97
C ILE A 59 -4.04 1.32 -7.48
N GLU A 60 -3.48 2.45 -7.93
CA GLU A 60 -4.23 3.51 -8.60
C GLU A 60 -4.92 3.00 -9.86
N ASN A 61 -4.19 2.35 -10.76
CA ASN A 61 -4.75 1.83 -12.00
C ASN A 61 -5.85 0.82 -11.69
N VAL A 62 -5.59 -0.14 -10.78
CA VAL A 62 -6.59 -1.11 -10.36
C VAL A 62 -7.87 -0.43 -9.86
N LEU A 63 -7.75 0.55 -8.95
CA LEU A 63 -8.91 1.24 -8.37
C LEU A 63 -9.66 2.13 -9.38
N ILE A 64 -8.95 2.71 -10.35
CA ILE A 64 -9.57 3.47 -11.45
C ILE A 64 -10.34 2.53 -12.37
N SER A 65 -9.71 1.44 -12.81
CA SER A 65 -10.28 0.51 -13.79
C SER A 65 -11.53 -0.18 -13.26
N ILE A 66 -11.51 -0.62 -12.00
CA ILE A 66 -12.65 -1.33 -11.42
C ILE A 66 -13.78 -0.39 -10.97
N ARG A 67 -13.61 0.93 -10.99
CA ARG A 67 -14.63 1.86 -10.48
C ARG A 67 -15.99 1.69 -11.15
N SER A 68 -16.02 1.40 -12.45
CA SER A 68 -17.25 1.15 -13.21
C SER A 68 -17.99 -0.11 -12.72
N LEU A 69 -17.26 -1.07 -12.15
CA LEU A 69 -17.75 -2.35 -11.66
C LEU A 69 -18.35 -2.27 -10.25
N LEU A 70 -18.21 -1.14 -9.56
CA LEU A 70 -18.65 -0.98 -8.17
C LEU A 70 -19.94 -0.15 -8.08
N LYS A 71 -20.76 -0.45 -7.08
CA LYS A 71 -21.90 0.40 -6.69
C LYS A 71 -21.41 1.69 -6.02
N ASP A 72 -22.25 2.70 -5.92
CA ASP A 72 -21.85 3.99 -5.30
C ASP A 72 -21.61 3.85 -3.78
N ASP A 73 -22.27 2.89 -3.14
CA ASP A 73 -22.22 2.56 -1.71
C ASP A 73 -21.41 1.30 -1.38
N HIS A 74 -20.59 0.84 -2.32
CA HIS A 74 -19.77 -0.36 -2.13
C HIS A 74 -18.81 -0.24 -0.92
N VAL A 75 -18.41 -1.40 -0.41
CA VAL A 75 -17.38 -1.54 0.63
C VAL A 75 -16.10 -2.07 0.01
N THR A 76 -14.95 -1.55 0.43
CA THR A 76 -13.64 -2.05 0.02
C THR A 76 -12.89 -2.71 1.18
N VAL A 77 -12.25 -3.84 0.89
CA VAL A 77 -11.42 -4.60 1.81
C VAL A 77 -10.03 -4.82 1.18
N PRO A 78 -8.94 -4.33 1.79
CA PRO A 78 -8.92 -3.53 3.01
C PRO A 78 -9.59 -2.16 2.81
N TYR A 79 -10.08 -1.56 3.88
CA TYR A 79 -10.64 -0.19 3.85
C TYR A 79 -9.54 0.87 3.74
N LYS A 80 -8.38 0.62 4.36
CA LYS A 80 -7.31 1.60 4.48
C LYS A 80 -5.96 0.94 4.54
N ALA A 81 -4.96 1.57 3.94
CA ALA A 81 -3.58 1.13 4.05
C ALA A 81 -2.64 2.31 4.34
N THR A 82 -1.68 2.05 5.22
CA THR A 82 -0.70 3.06 5.67
C THR A 82 0.70 2.50 5.49
N GLN A 83 1.53 3.21 4.73
CA GLN A 83 2.95 2.90 4.59
C GLN A 83 3.73 3.62 5.69
N TYR A 84 4.52 2.86 6.41
CA TYR A 84 5.37 3.33 7.48
C TYR A 84 6.85 3.17 7.17
N PHE A 85 7.66 3.89 7.94
CA PHE A 85 9.08 3.67 8.02
C PHE A 85 9.66 3.89 9.42
N GLY A 86 10.90 3.46 9.58
CA GLY A 86 11.73 3.70 10.75
C GLY A 86 13.21 3.52 10.44
N LEU A 87 14.07 4.26 11.15
CA LEU A 87 15.51 4.09 11.07
C LEU A 87 15.92 2.85 11.86
N ILE A 88 16.79 2.00 11.31
CA ILE A 88 17.25 0.79 11.99
C ILE A 88 18.77 0.72 12.09
N ASN A 89 19.25 0.17 13.20
CA ASN A 89 20.60 -0.39 13.32
C ASN A 89 20.49 -1.91 13.19
N SER A 90 21.28 -2.56 12.35
CA SER A 90 21.27 -4.02 12.21
C SER A 90 22.67 -4.53 11.88
N PRO A 91 23.37 -5.13 12.86
CA PRO A 91 24.64 -5.80 12.63
C PRO A 91 24.51 -6.96 11.65
N GLY A 92 23.39 -7.69 11.66
CA GLY A 92 23.12 -8.79 10.73
C GLY A 92 23.04 -8.29 9.29
N LEU A 93 22.26 -7.23 9.04
CA LEU A 93 22.17 -6.60 7.71
C LEU A 93 23.55 -6.11 7.25
N ARG A 94 24.29 -5.42 8.12
CA ARG A 94 25.63 -4.93 7.79
C ARG A 94 26.58 -6.05 7.35
N ARG A 95 26.47 -7.25 7.93
CA ARG A 95 27.31 -8.40 7.54
C ARG A 95 27.04 -8.90 6.13
N ILE A 96 25.81 -8.79 5.65
CA ILE A 96 25.42 -9.27 4.31
C ILE A 96 25.46 -8.17 3.24
N THR A 97 25.42 -6.90 3.63
CA THR A 97 25.41 -5.76 2.70
C THR A 97 26.69 -4.94 2.69
N ALA A 98 27.73 -5.34 3.41
CA ALA A 98 29.01 -4.63 3.44
C ALA A 98 30.18 -5.63 3.44
N CYS A 99 31.25 -5.26 2.74
CA CYS A 99 32.48 -6.03 2.74
C CYS A 99 33.37 -5.62 3.91
N TRP A 100 33.96 -6.61 4.58
CA TRP A 100 34.98 -6.39 5.59
C TRP A 100 36.17 -5.66 4.97
N ARG A 101 36.85 -4.82 5.76
CA ARG A 101 37.99 -4.05 5.22
C ARG A 101 39.07 -4.95 4.64
N ARG A 102 39.31 -6.11 5.27
CA ARG A 102 40.31 -7.08 4.84
C ARG A 102 39.86 -8.52 5.11
N TRP A 103 40.36 -9.43 4.29
CA TRP A 103 40.37 -10.87 4.55
C TRP A 103 41.82 -11.36 4.43
N GLY A 104 42.45 -11.60 5.58
CA GLY A 104 43.91 -11.74 5.66
C GLY A 104 44.60 -10.50 5.08
N ASN A 105 45.41 -10.70 4.03
CA ASN A 105 46.13 -9.61 3.38
C ASN A 105 45.34 -8.90 2.28
N VAL A 106 44.23 -9.48 1.80
CA VAL A 106 43.41 -8.92 0.73
C VAL A 106 42.56 -7.77 1.27
N LYS A 107 42.61 -6.60 0.61
CA LYS A 107 41.74 -5.45 0.93
C LYS A 107 40.42 -5.62 0.20
N LEU A 108 39.35 -5.90 0.95
CA LEU A 108 38.00 -6.05 0.40
C LEU A 108 37.12 -4.81 0.65
N GLY A 109 37.62 -3.84 1.43
CA GLY A 109 36.87 -2.62 1.76
C GLY A 109 36.42 -1.82 0.54
N GLU A 110 37.16 -1.86 -0.56
CA GLU A 110 36.87 -1.16 -1.82
C GLU A 110 35.54 -1.61 -2.46
N PHE A 111 35.11 -2.86 -2.23
CA PHE A 111 33.82 -3.35 -2.75
C PHE A 111 32.63 -2.61 -2.15
N ASN A 112 32.80 -1.92 -1.02
CA ASN A 112 31.75 -1.09 -0.45
C ASN A 112 31.39 0.10 -1.36
N HIS A 113 32.21 0.48 -2.36
CA HIS A 113 31.82 1.46 -3.38
C HIS A 113 30.58 1.02 -4.19
N TYR A 114 30.33 -0.28 -4.28
CA TYR A 114 29.20 -0.85 -5.02
C TYR A 114 27.99 -1.11 -4.13
N LYS A 115 28.00 -0.65 -2.88
CA LYS A 115 26.85 -0.76 -1.98
C LYS A 115 25.66 0.01 -2.57
N ASN A 116 24.55 -0.68 -2.80
CA ASN A 116 23.33 -0.05 -3.30
C ASN A 116 22.64 0.77 -2.19
N THR A 117 22.83 2.09 -2.20
CA THR A 117 22.21 3.06 -1.28
C THR A 117 21.10 3.88 -1.92
N ASP A 118 20.83 3.71 -3.23
CA ASP A 118 19.80 4.47 -3.95
C ASP A 118 18.48 3.71 -4.13
N GLY A 119 18.54 2.39 -4.26
CA GLY A 119 17.38 1.54 -4.46
C GLY A 119 16.81 0.95 -3.17
N MET A 120 15.51 0.69 -3.17
CA MET A 120 14.86 -0.17 -2.18
C MET A 120 15.25 -1.62 -2.43
N ILE A 121 15.50 -2.35 -1.35
CA ILE A 121 15.80 -3.78 -1.33
C ILE A 121 14.64 -4.46 -0.63
N SER A 122 14.01 -5.44 -1.27
CA SER A 122 13.02 -6.28 -0.60
C SER A 122 13.74 -7.33 0.25
N THR A 123 13.20 -7.63 1.43
CA THR A 123 13.74 -8.69 2.28
C THR A 123 13.54 -10.07 1.67
N ILE A 124 12.60 -10.23 0.75
CA ILE A 124 12.38 -11.48 0.02
C ILE A 124 13.58 -11.80 -0.88
N ASP A 125 14.33 -10.77 -1.31
CA ASP A 125 15.54 -10.91 -2.12
C ASP A 125 16.78 -11.19 -1.27
N LEU A 126 16.65 -11.14 0.07
CA LEU A 126 17.71 -11.44 1.01
C LEU A 126 17.59 -12.90 1.47
N PRO A 127 18.71 -13.57 1.78
CA PRO A 127 18.70 -14.93 2.32
C PRO A 127 18.28 -14.98 3.80
N ALA A 128 17.58 -13.96 4.30
CA ALA A 128 17.19 -13.81 5.71
C ALA A 128 15.97 -12.90 5.86
N ARG A 129 15.11 -13.21 6.83
CA ARG A 129 14.01 -12.32 7.22
C ARG A 129 14.54 -11.21 8.11
N MET A 130 13.85 -10.08 8.20
CA MET A 130 14.28 -8.97 9.06
C MET A 130 14.44 -9.37 10.53
N ILE A 131 13.56 -10.23 11.02
CA ILE A 131 13.63 -10.71 12.40
C ILE A 131 14.92 -11.49 12.68
N ASP A 132 15.50 -12.14 11.67
CA ASP A 132 16.74 -12.92 11.77
C ASP A 132 18.00 -12.03 11.71
N LEU A 133 17.88 -10.77 11.27
CA LEU A 133 18.99 -9.83 11.12
C LEU A 133 19.34 -9.04 12.39
N ASN A 134 18.68 -9.35 13.53
CA ASN A 134 18.91 -8.72 14.83
C ASN A 134 18.95 -7.18 14.75
N PHE A 135 17.86 -6.59 14.27
CA PHE A 135 17.77 -5.14 14.13
C PHE A 135 17.25 -4.48 15.42
N THR A 136 17.72 -3.26 15.67
CA THR A 136 17.16 -2.33 16.65
C THR A 136 16.55 -1.15 15.92
N GLN A 137 15.28 -0.89 16.17
CA GLN A 137 14.60 0.29 15.65
C GLN A 137 15.03 1.53 16.44
N ILE A 138 15.63 2.51 15.76
CA ILE A 138 16.17 3.74 16.35
C ILE A 138 15.06 4.77 16.56
N THR A 139 14.13 4.91 15.60
CA THR A 139 13.05 5.91 15.66
C THR A 139 11.69 5.27 15.87
N GLN A 140 10.74 6.00 16.45
CA GLN A 140 9.34 5.57 16.44
C GLN A 140 8.83 5.38 15.01
N LYS A 141 7.77 4.59 14.86
CA LYS A 141 7.01 4.41 13.61
C LYS A 141 6.59 5.77 13.06
N ARG A 142 6.83 6.02 11.78
CA ARG A 142 6.41 7.24 11.09
C ARG A 142 5.69 6.91 9.80
N THR A 143 4.62 7.64 9.53
CA THR A 143 3.84 7.49 8.31
C THR A 143 4.58 8.15 7.15
N ILE A 144 4.77 7.42 6.04
CA ILE A 144 5.21 7.97 4.76
C ILE A 144 3.98 8.54 4.05
N PHE A 145 2.96 7.69 3.89
CA PHE A 145 1.68 8.06 3.33
C PHE A 145 0.61 7.08 3.81
N GLU A 146 -0.63 7.50 3.59
CA GLU A 146 -1.82 6.80 3.99
C GLU A 146 -2.87 7.02 2.91
N TYR A 147 -3.62 5.98 2.56
CA TYR A 147 -4.74 6.12 1.64
C TYR A 147 -5.91 5.22 2.06
N THR A 148 -7.10 5.69 1.71
CA THR A 148 -8.35 4.99 1.94
C THR A 148 -8.76 4.35 0.62
N MET A 149 -9.14 3.08 0.64
CA MET A 149 -9.48 2.27 -0.52
C MET A 149 -10.87 2.58 -1.09
N THR A 150 -11.42 3.77 -0.83
CA THR A 150 -12.58 4.28 -1.56
C THR A 150 -12.16 4.69 -2.97
N PRO A 151 -13.08 4.88 -3.94
CA PRO A 151 -12.73 5.30 -5.29
C PRO A 151 -11.78 6.50 -5.23
N ILE A 152 -10.53 6.26 -5.63
CA ILE A 152 -9.45 7.21 -5.43
C ILE A 152 -9.74 8.42 -6.33
N GLU A 153 -9.93 9.57 -5.70
CA GLU A 153 -9.56 10.81 -6.36
C GLU A 153 -8.04 10.87 -6.40
N ARG A 154 -7.43 11.17 -7.56
CA ARG A 154 -5.97 11.29 -7.73
C ARG A 154 -5.28 12.17 -6.66
N THR A 155 -6.06 13.03 -6.00
CA THR A 155 -5.66 13.87 -4.87
C THR A 155 -5.23 13.09 -3.61
N GLN A 156 -5.54 11.81 -3.50
CA GLN A 156 -5.21 10.97 -2.33
C GLN A 156 -3.86 10.25 -2.44
N LEU A 157 -3.17 10.34 -3.57
CA LEU A 157 -1.85 9.72 -3.74
C LEU A 157 -0.77 10.53 -3.04
N PRO A 158 0.33 9.88 -2.60
CA PRO A 158 1.43 10.61 -2.00
C PRO A 158 1.99 11.64 -2.98
N ASP A 159 2.35 12.81 -2.42
CA ASP A 159 3.20 13.76 -3.12
C ASP A 159 4.44 13.04 -3.65
N GLN A 160 4.86 13.42 -4.86
CA GLN A 160 6.05 12.82 -5.47
C GLN A 160 7.28 12.95 -4.58
N ILE A 161 7.36 14.04 -3.80
CA ILE A 161 8.45 14.28 -2.85
C ILE A 161 7.84 14.78 -1.55
N SER A 162 8.13 14.11 -0.45
CA SER A 162 7.81 14.58 0.90
C SER A 162 9.06 14.56 1.78
N THR A 163 9.10 15.47 2.76
CA THR A 163 10.20 15.57 3.73
C THR A 163 9.65 15.41 5.14
N ILE A 164 10.26 14.52 5.91
CA ILE A 164 9.77 14.12 7.22
C ILE A 164 10.88 14.34 8.25
N PRO A 165 10.78 15.37 9.12
CA PRO A 165 11.77 15.61 10.15
C PRO A 165 11.62 14.60 11.29
N LEU A 166 12.76 14.08 11.76
CA LEU A 166 12.84 13.08 12.82
C LEU A 166 13.79 13.56 13.92
N LYS A 167 13.27 13.61 15.14
CA LYS A 167 14.10 13.77 16.34
C LYS A 167 14.68 12.41 16.73
N ILE A 168 15.99 12.34 16.85
CA ILE A 168 16.71 11.11 17.19
C ILE A 168 16.66 10.88 18.72
N PRO A 169 16.17 9.72 19.19
CA PRO A 169 16.03 9.48 20.63
C PRO A 169 17.30 8.94 21.29
N LEU A 170 18.27 8.43 20.52
CA LEU A 170 19.48 7.80 21.04
C LEU A 170 20.65 7.88 20.06
N ASN A 171 21.88 7.81 20.56
CA ASN A 171 23.09 7.72 19.73
C ASN A 171 23.12 6.37 19.00
N ALA A 172 23.26 6.37 17.67
CA ALA A 172 23.29 5.14 16.88
C ALA A 172 24.01 5.28 15.54
N THR A 173 24.28 4.15 14.91
CA THR A 173 24.57 4.09 13.47
C THR A 173 23.31 3.62 12.74
N VAL A 174 22.85 4.37 11.75
CA VAL A 174 21.74 3.99 10.90
C VAL A 174 22.28 3.13 9.76
N ASP A 175 21.90 1.85 9.74
CA ASP A 175 22.31 0.93 8.68
C ASP A 175 21.35 0.98 7.48
N ALA A 176 20.04 1.16 7.75
CA ALA A 176 19.00 1.27 6.74
C ALA A 176 17.78 2.08 7.24
N ILE A 177 16.97 2.54 6.28
CA ILE A 177 15.58 2.95 6.52
C ILE A 177 14.70 1.75 6.16
N MET A 178 14.02 1.18 7.15
CA MET A 178 13.10 0.07 6.95
C MET A 178 11.69 0.61 6.73
N THR A 179 10.97 0.01 5.79
CA THR A 179 9.58 0.30 5.47
C THR A 179 8.72 -0.94 5.65
N TRP A 180 7.49 -0.73 6.07
CA TRP A 180 6.46 -1.75 6.21
C TRP A 180 5.11 -1.07 6.09
N PHE A 181 4.03 -1.84 6.05
CA PHE A 181 2.68 -1.29 5.99
C PHE A 181 1.77 -1.91 7.03
N GLU A 182 0.67 -1.21 7.28
CA GLU A 182 -0.49 -1.78 7.96
C GLU A 182 -1.74 -1.55 7.10
N MET A 183 -2.63 -2.55 7.08
CA MET A 183 -3.91 -2.50 6.40
C MET A 183 -5.02 -2.72 7.39
N ARG A 184 -5.99 -1.80 7.41
CA ARG A 184 -7.23 -1.96 8.18
C ARG A 184 -8.29 -2.56 7.28
N MET A 185 -8.90 -3.65 7.73
CA MET A 185 -9.88 -4.37 6.90
C MET A 185 -11.25 -3.73 6.92
N ASP A 186 -11.56 -2.98 7.97
CA ASP A 186 -12.82 -2.29 8.19
C ASP A 186 -12.59 -0.80 8.50
N ARG A 187 -13.69 -0.04 8.57
CA ARG A 187 -13.68 1.40 8.82
C ARG A 187 -13.28 1.72 10.25
N GLU A 188 -13.70 0.86 11.17
CA GLU A 188 -13.48 0.93 12.61
C GLU A 188 -12.01 0.61 12.96
N GLY A 189 -11.31 -0.13 12.10
CA GLY A 189 -9.94 -0.59 12.34
C GLY A 189 -9.85 -1.74 13.34
N SER A 190 -10.92 -2.53 13.49
CA SER A 190 -10.97 -3.68 14.40
C SER A 190 -10.02 -4.78 13.96
N TYR A 191 -9.77 -4.87 12.65
CA TYR A 191 -8.86 -5.86 12.05
C TYR A 191 -7.72 -5.17 11.33
N CYS A 192 -6.49 -5.55 11.66
CA CYS A 192 -5.28 -4.97 11.10
C CYS A 192 -4.27 -6.05 10.69
N ILE A 193 -3.84 -6.03 9.43
CA ILE A 193 -2.67 -6.79 8.97
C ILE A 193 -1.47 -5.85 9.00
N SER A 194 -0.38 -6.27 9.65
CA SER A 194 0.88 -5.55 9.67
C SER A 194 1.99 -6.39 9.06
N THR A 195 2.83 -5.77 8.24
CA THR A 195 4.10 -6.37 7.78
C THR A 195 5.29 -5.95 8.64
N HIS A 196 5.07 -5.31 9.80
CA HIS A 196 6.17 -4.99 10.70
C HIS A 196 6.81 -6.27 11.27
N PRO A 197 8.15 -6.39 11.34
CA PRO A 197 8.80 -7.62 11.82
C PRO A 197 8.45 -8.03 13.27
N ARG A 198 7.96 -7.11 14.11
CA ARG A 198 7.46 -7.48 15.46
C ARG A 198 6.17 -8.30 15.44
N HIS A 199 5.46 -8.28 14.32
CA HIS A 199 4.24 -9.04 14.09
C HIS A 199 4.53 -10.25 13.18
N SER A 200 5.81 -10.67 13.10
CA SER A 200 6.37 -11.69 12.18
C SER A 200 5.52 -12.95 12.12
N ASN A 201 5.36 -13.45 10.89
CA ASN A 201 4.72 -14.70 10.54
C ASN A 201 5.48 -15.24 9.32
N LEU A 202 5.83 -16.53 9.33
CA LEU A 202 6.73 -17.08 8.31
C LEU A 202 6.17 -16.91 6.90
N GLU A 203 4.90 -17.23 6.70
CA GLU A 203 4.23 -17.17 5.41
C GLU A 203 4.23 -15.75 4.87
N ARG A 204 3.83 -14.77 5.69
CA ARG A 204 3.79 -13.36 5.30
C ARG A 204 5.20 -12.79 5.07
N ASP A 205 6.17 -13.17 5.90
CA ASP A 205 7.53 -12.65 5.79
C ASP A 205 8.25 -13.18 4.53
N VAL A 206 7.89 -14.38 4.06
CA VAL A 206 8.40 -14.98 2.82
C VAL A 206 7.63 -14.48 1.59
N ALA A 207 6.31 -14.29 1.70
CA ALA A 207 5.48 -13.85 0.57
C ALA A 207 5.57 -12.35 0.29
N VAL A 208 5.65 -11.53 1.33
CA VAL A 208 5.60 -10.06 1.22
C VAL A 208 6.87 -9.42 1.81
N GLY A 209 7.26 -9.84 3.02
CA GLY A 209 8.43 -9.29 3.70
C GLY A 209 8.31 -7.79 4.03
N GLN A 210 9.45 -7.11 4.03
CA GLN A 210 9.59 -5.67 4.19
C GLN A 210 10.48 -5.12 3.06
N ALA A 211 10.44 -3.81 2.83
CA ALA A 211 11.43 -3.16 1.98
C ALA A 211 12.33 -2.25 2.82
N MET A 212 13.58 -2.09 2.41
CA MET A 212 14.53 -1.21 3.09
C MET A 212 15.44 -0.50 2.09
N GLN A 213 15.93 0.68 2.47
CA GLN A 213 17.00 1.37 1.73
C GLN A 213 18.23 1.49 2.61
N LEU A 214 19.37 1.02 2.13
CA LEU A 214 20.64 1.17 2.84
C LEU A 214 21.03 2.64 2.89
N VAL A 215 21.56 3.08 4.02
CA VAL A 215 21.92 4.49 4.22
C VAL A 215 23.43 4.68 4.14
N GLU A 216 23.84 5.82 3.61
CA GLU A 216 25.17 6.39 3.71
C GLU A 216 25.12 7.89 4.03
N ASP A 217 26.18 8.40 4.64
CA ASP A 217 26.32 9.82 4.95
C ASP A 217 26.94 10.59 3.78
N HIS A 218 26.11 11.06 2.86
CA HIS A 218 26.55 11.83 1.69
C HIS A 218 27.23 13.18 2.05
N ALA A 219 27.06 13.68 3.27
CA ALA A 219 27.73 14.91 3.70
C ALA A 219 29.21 14.67 4.02
N LYS A 220 29.59 13.43 4.35
CA LYS A 220 30.98 13.07 4.65
C LYS A 220 31.67 12.48 3.43
N LYS A 221 32.63 13.22 2.88
CA LYS A 221 33.57 12.70 1.87
C LYS A 221 34.62 11.84 2.57
N HIS A 222 34.42 10.52 2.63
CA HIS A 222 35.41 9.58 3.15
C HIS A 222 36.09 8.81 2.02
N ASN A 223 37.18 9.32 1.45
CA ASN A 223 38.05 8.57 0.52
C ASN A 223 37.27 7.73 -0.52
N HIS A 224 36.22 8.30 -1.11
CA HIS A 224 35.29 7.66 -2.06
C HIS A 224 34.43 6.50 -1.53
N LEU A 225 34.57 6.07 -0.27
CA LEU A 225 33.78 4.99 0.35
C LEU A 225 32.48 5.54 0.98
N PRO A 226 31.37 4.78 0.92
CA PRO A 226 30.15 5.09 1.67
C PRO A 226 30.43 5.30 3.14
N ALA A 227 30.18 6.52 3.61
CA ALA A 227 30.33 6.87 5.00
C ALA A 227 29.16 6.31 5.82
N GLN A 228 29.44 5.82 7.04
CA GLN A 228 28.37 5.41 7.95
C GLN A 228 27.55 6.63 8.39
N PHE A 229 26.23 6.50 8.31
CA PHE A 229 25.31 7.51 8.82
C PHE A 229 25.17 7.35 10.34
N LYS A 230 25.88 8.19 11.08
CA LYS A 230 25.85 8.20 12.55
C LYS A 230 24.96 9.32 13.03
N VAL A 231 24.13 9.00 14.02
CA VAL A 231 23.17 9.92 14.62
C VAL A 231 23.44 10.11 16.11
N THR A 232 23.16 11.30 16.61
CA THR A 232 23.29 11.72 18.01
C THR A 232 21.91 11.96 18.63
N GLN A 233 21.74 11.56 19.88
CA GLN A 233 20.53 11.82 20.66
C GLN A 233 20.21 13.32 20.67
N GLY A 234 18.94 13.64 20.40
CA GLY A 234 18.42 15.01 20.38
C GLY A 234 18.61 15.71 19.04
N GLU A 235 19.45 15.21 18.14
CA GLU A 235 19.59 15.80 16.81
C GLU A 235 18.32 15.61 15.97
N THR A 236 18.13 16.47 14.98
CA THR A 236 17.07 16.33 13.98
C THR A 236 17.69 15.93 12.65
N VAL A 237 17.19 14.85 12.08
CA VAL A 237 17.48 14.40 10.72
C VAL A 237 16.23 14.55 9.87
N THR A 238 16.38 14.63 8.55
CA THR A 238 15.24 14.66 7.63
C THR A 238 15.27 13.43 6.73
N VAL A 239 14.13 12.75 6.59
CA VAL A 239 13.93 11.74 5.56
C VAL A 239 13.23 12.39 4.36
N GLU A 240 13.87 12.35 3.21
CA GLU A 240 13.25 12.66 1.91
C GLU A 240 12.67 11.36 1.35
N ALA A 241 11.34 11.31 1.22
CA ALA A 241 10.65 10.25 0.52
C ALA A 241 10.30 10.73 -0.89
N ARG A 242 10.81 10.01 -1.90
CA ARG A 242 10.59 10.30 -3.31
C ARG A 242 9.92 9.12 -3.98
N TRP A 243 8.74 9.36 -4.51
CA TRP A 243 8.01 8.40 -5.32
C TRP A 243 8.35 8.57 -6.81
N SER A 244 8.34 7.47 -7.56
CA SER A 244 8.31 7.51 -9.03
C SER A 244 7.05 8.22 -9.53
N ASP A 245 7.01 8.57 -10.82
CA ASP A 245 5.89 9.30 -11.43
C ASP A 245 4.56 8.53 -11.31
N ASP A 246 4.60 7.21 -11.40
CA ASP A 246 3.50 6.26 -11.23
C ASP A 246 3.28 5.78 -9.78
N ARG A 247 4.08 6.29 -8.84
CA ARG A 247 4.03 5.97 -7.39
C ARG A 247 4.27 4.50 -7.03
N THR A 248 4.83 3.69 -7.94
CA THR A 248 5.14 2.28 -7.67
C THR A 248 6.49 2.08 -6.99
N GLU A 249 7.46 2.96 -7.26
CA GLU A 249 8.78 2.95 -6.64
C GLU A 249 8.88 4.04 -5.57
N LEU A 250 9.50 3.69 -4.45
CA LEU A 250 9.87 4.62 -3.38
C LEU A 250 11.39 4.69 -3.29
N ARG A 251 11.94 5.89 -3.05
CA ARG A 251 13.31 6.10 -2.60
C ARG A 251 13.31 6.94 -1.34
N LEU A 252 14.14 6.56 -0.38
CA LEU A 252 14.27 7.19 0.92
C LEU A 252 15.70 7.65 1.14
N ARG A 253 15.90 8.95 1.29
CA ARG A 253 17.22 9.53 1.59
C ARG A 253 17.23 10.17 2.96
N LEU A 254 18.35 10.02 3.66
CA LEU A 254 18.54 10.59 4.99
C LEU A 254 19.50 11.78 4.93
N HIS A 255 19.10 12.87 5.58
CA HIS A 255 19.88 14.11 5.63
C HIS A 255 20.10 14.54 7.07
N HIS A 256 21.29 15.04 7.38
CA HIS A 256 21.55 15.74 8.63
C HIS A 256 20.84 17.10 8.64
N GLY A 257 20.26 17.48 9.77
CA GLY A 257 19.57 18.75 9.96
C GLY A 257 18.22 18.84 9.27
N MET A 258 17.67 20.06 9.24
CA MET A 258 16.45 20.39 8.51
C MET A 258 16.78 20.54 7.02
N TYR A 259 16.36 19.57 6.22
CA TYR A 259 16.47 19.68 4.77
C TYR A 259 15.38 20.63 4.26
N THR A 260 15.80 21.77 3.70
CA THR A 260 14.89 22.62 2.94
C THR A 260 14.96 22.15 1.49
N SER A 261 13.87 21.56 1.00
CA SER A 261 13.81 21.14 -0.41
C SER A 261 14.22 22.33 -1.29
N PRO A 262 15.11 22.13 -2.27
CA PRO A 262 15.50 23.20 -3.17
C PRO A 262 14.22 23.78 -3.76
N LYS A 263 13.96 25.06 -3.49
CA LYS A 263 12.76 25.76 -3.95
C LYS A 263 12.59 25.42 -5.42
N LYS A 264 11.52 24.70 -5.75
CA LYS A 264 11.18 24.33 -7.12
C LYS A 264 11.22 25.63 -7.90
N LYS A 265 12.26 25.84 -8.72
CA LYS A 265 12.30 26.99 -9.61
C LYS A 265 11.07 26.81 -10.48
N THR A 266 10.03 27.58 -10.21
CA THR A 266 8.89 27.79 -11.09
C THR A 266 9.43 28.54 -12.31
N GLY A 267 10.26 27.85 -13.09
CA GLY A 267 10.59 28.24 -14.43
C GLY A 267 9.44 27.75 -15.29
N ASP A 268 8.82 28.70 -16.00
CA ASP A 268 7.72 28.55 -16.94
C ASP A 268 8.04 27.57 -18.08
N GLY A 269 8.08 26.30 -17.75
CA GLY A 269 8.18 25.20 -18.68
C GLY A 269 7.18 24.15 -18.24
N LYS A 270 5.88 24.40 -18.49
CA LYS A 270 4.88 23.33 -18.53
C LYS A 270 5.35 22.32 -19.57
N ARG A 271 6.17 21.35 -19.16
CA ARG A 271 6.33 20.12 -19.93
C ARG A 271 4.97 19.47 -19.83
N ALA A 272 4.16 19.66 -20.88
CA ALA A 272 2.86 19.05 -20.96
C ALA A 272 3.07 17.54 -20.74
N LEU A 273 2.49 17.01 -19.66
CA LEU A 273 2.20 15.59 -19.61
C LEU A 273 1.50 15.24 -20.94
N PRO A 274 1.84 14.13 -21.61
CA PRO A 274 1.08 13.71 -22.77
C PRO A 274 -0.40 13.75 -22.37
N LYS A 275 -1.18 14.59 -23.07
CA LYS A 275 -2.62 14.60 -22.87
C LYS A 275 -3.07 13.17 -23.12
N LEU A 276 -3.52 12.48 -22.07
CA LEU A 276 -4.32 11.29 -22.25
C LEU A 276 -5.42 11.65 -23.26
N PRO A 277 -5.74 10.77 -24.21
CA PRO A 277 -6.81 11.03 -25.16
C PRO A 277 -8.05 11.46 -24.37
N PRO A 278 -8.78 12.49 -24.83
CA PRO A 278 -10.04 12.84 -24.20
C PRO A 278 -10.89 11.57 -24.14
N LEU A 279 -11.48 11.30 -22.97
CA LEU A 279 -12.57 10.34 -22.87
C LEU A 279 -13.56 10.66 -24.00
N PRO A 280 -14.04 9.66 -24.75
CA PRO A 280 -14.90 9.92 -25.89
C PRO A 280 -16.10 10.78 -25.44
N GLU A 281 -16.13 12.03 -25.91
CA GLU A 281 -17.28 12.90 -25.84
C GLU A 281 -18.35 12.31 -26.75
N ASN A 282 -19.20 11.44 -26.19
CA ASN A 282 -20.55 11.18 -26.69
C ASN A 282 -21.28 10.22 -25.73
N GLN A 283 -22.10 10.79 -24.84
CA GLN A 283 -23.45 10.28 -24.49
C GLN A 283 -24.18 11.13 -23.41
N THR A 284 -24.04 12.46 -23.42
CA THR A 284 -24.82 13.36 -22.54
C THR A 284 -26.15 13.83 -23.14
N THR A 285 -26.57 13.35 -24.31
CA THR A 285 -27.84 13.76 -24.96
C THR A 285 -28.91 12.65 -25.01
N LYS A 286 -29.03 11.83 -23.97
CA LYS A 286 -30.18 10.92 -23.78
C LYS A 286 -30.65 10.75 -22.33
N ARG A 287 -30.29 11.68 -21.44
CA ARG A 287 -30.68 11.57 -20.02
C ARG A 287 -32.02 12.23 -19.69
N GLU A 288 -32.45 13.22 -20.47
CA GLU A 288 -33.73 13.91 -20.25
C GLU A 288 -34.93 13.13 -20.84
N ASP A 289 -34.78 12.54 -22.03
CA ASP A 289 -35.82 11.70 -22.66
C ASP A 289 -36.13 10.39 -21.90
N LEU A 290 -35.20 9.91 -21.08
CA LEU A 290 -35.36 8.68 -20.28
C LEU A 290 -36.03 8.94 -18.93
N VAL A 291 -35.93 10.15 -18.39
CA VAL A 291 -36.59 10.55 -17.14
C VAL A 291 -38.07 10.84 -17.38
N GLU A 292 -38.45 11.44 -18.52
CA GLU A 292 -39.86 11.63 -18.89
C GLU A 292 -40.58 10.31 -19.18
N ARG A 293 -39.95 9.37 -19.89
CA ARG A 293 -40.56 8.04 -20.15
C ARG A 293 -40.73 7.18 -18.89
N PHE A 294 -39.87 7.35 -17.90
CA PHE A 294 -39.94 6.58 -16.65
C PHE A 294 -41.00 7.13 -15.67
N MET A 295 -41.33 8.43 -15.76
CA MET A 295 -42.40 9.04 -14.97
C MET A 295 -43.80 8.70 -15.50
N ASP A 296 -43.96 8.60 -16.83
CA ASP A 296 -45.26 8.25 -17.43
C ASP A 296 -45.65 6.77 -17.26
N GLU A 297 -44.69 5.84 -17.21
CA GLU A 297 -45.00 4.41 -16.98
C GLU A 297 -45.35 4.06 -15.53
N LYS A 298 -44.86 4.83 -14.53
CA LYS A 298 -45.13 4.56 -13.11
C LYS A 298 -46.39 5.21 -12.55
N MET A 299 -46.90 6.27 -13.19
CA MET A 299 -48.12 6.96 -12.73
C MET A 299 -49.42 6.33 -13.27
N GLY A 300 -49.34 5.38 -14.20
CA GLY A 300 -50.51 4.71 -14.80
C GLY A 300 -51.01 3.44 -14.10
N ARG A 301 -50.38 2.98 -13.00
CA ARG A 301 -50.77 1.73 -12.32
C ARG A 301 -50.75 1.85 -10.80
N MET A 302 -51.67 2.63 -10.23
CA MET A 302 -52.07 2.44 -8.84
C MET A 302 -53.60 2.53 -8.73
N GLY A 303 -54.24 1.35 -8.78
CA GLY A 303 -55.60 1.15 -8.27
C GLY A 303 -55.57 0.70 -6.80
N PRO A 304 -56.66 0.89 -6.04
CA PRO A 304 -56.63 0.86 -4.58
C PRO A 304 -56.97 -0.53 -4.03
N GLN A 305 -56.10 -1.08 -3.20
CA GLN A 305 -56.35 -2.21 -2.30
C GLN A 305 -55.30 -2.14 -1.18
N GLN A 306 -55.52 -2.50 0.07
CA GLN A 306 -56.67 -2.60 0.97
C GLN A 306 -56.00 -2.75 2.34
N ARG A 307 -56.60 -2.18 3.39
CA ARG A 307 -56.11 -2.26 4.77
C ARG A 307 -56.10 -3.71 5.26
N GLY A 308 -55.03 -4.10 5.95
CA GLY A 308 -54.95 -5.33 6.74
C GLY A 308 -54.04 -5.10 7.95
N SER A 309 -54.63 -5.25 9.13
CA SER A 309 -54.16 -4.93 10.48
C SER A 309 -53.33 -6.04 11.15
N SER A 310 -52.84 -5.71 12.36
CA SER A 310 -52.36 -6.57 13.46
C SER A 310 -50.88 -6.94 13.41
N SER A 311 -50.11 -6.96 14.50
CA SER A 311 -50.25 -6.51 15.89
C SER A 311 -48.92 -6.86 16.56
N ASP A 312 -48.40 -5.90 17.30
CA ASP A 312 -47.70 -5.94 18.59
C ASP A 312 -46.84 -7.15 19.05
N ASP A 313 -45.86 -6.73 19.84
CA ASP A 313 -45.06 -7.44 20.84
C ASP A 313 -43.77 -8.13 20.38
N TYR A 314 -42.63 -7.54 20.77
CA TYR A 314 -41.84 -8.13 21.86
C TYR A 314 -40.89 -7.08 22.46
N GLN A 315 -41.01 -6.91 23.78
CA GLN A 315 -40.24 -6.00 24.63
C GLN A 315 -38.82 -6.51 24.92
N SER A 316 -37.98 -5.53 25.27
CA SER A 316 -36.60 -5.65 25.70
C SER A 316 -36.42 -6.06 27.17
N SER A 317 -35.14 -6.13 27.56
CA SER A 317 -34.56 -6.24 28.92
C SER A 317 -34.47 -7.68 29.44
N GLY A 318 -33.41 -8.09 30.11
CA GLY A 318 -32.25 -7.39 30.66
C GLY A 318 -31.27 -8.41 31.23
N GLU A 319 -30.14 -7.90 31.66
CA GLU A 319 -28.94 -8.59 32.15
C GLU A 319 -29.16 -9.37 33.47
N ASP A 320 -28.29 -10.36 33.70
CA ASP A 320 -27.39 -10.52 34.87
C ASP A 320 -27.28 -11.93 35.51
N GLU A 321 -26.06 -12.15 36.05
CA GLU A 321 -25.60 -13.13 37.08
C GLU A 321 -25.09 -14.54 36.67
N VAL A 322 -23.76 -14.64 36.55
CA VAL A 322 -22.76 -15.18 37.52
C VAL A 322 -23.06 -16.48 38.32
N ASP A 323 -22.00 -17.32 38.36
CA ASP A 323 -21.62 -18.45 39.24
C ASP A 323 -22.21 -19.87 39.01
N GLU A 324 -21.33 -20.77 38.51
CA GLU A 324 -20.73 -21.90 39.26
C GLU A 324 -19.44 -22.40 38.58
#